data_AF-A0A3S4L5B9-F1
#
_entry.id   AF-A0A3S4L5B9-F1
#
_cell.length_a   1.000
_cell.length_b   1.000
_cell.length_c   1.000
_cell.angle_alpha   90.00
_cell.angle_beta   90.00
_cell.angle_gamma   90.00
#
_symmetry.space_group_name_H-M   'P 1'
#
loop_
_entity.id
_entity.type
_entity.pdbx_description
1 polymer ?
#
loop_
_entity_poly.entity_id
_entity_poly.type
_entity_poly.pdbx_seq_one_letter_code
_entity_poly.pdbx_strand_id
1 'polypeptide(L)'
;MMSRLEHVEEEKINYDFFLNLPEIDRSKLERIDIRTSQLITPLFEYSGACSGCGETPYIKLLTQLYGDRMLIANATGCSSIYGGNLPSTPYTTDANGRGPAWANSLFEDNAEFGLGFRLTVDQHRVRVLRLLDQFADKIPAELLTALKSDATPEVRREQVAALRQQLKDVAEAHELLRDADALVEKSIWLIGGDGWAYDIGFGGLDHVLSLTENVNILVLDTQCYSKPVVRRRKRHRWVQ
;
A
#
# COMPACT_ATOMS: atom_id res chain seq x y z
N MET A 1 -41.21 -8.70 16.29
CA MET A 1 -39.79 -8.32 16.33
C MET A 1 -39.02 -9.59 16.07
N MET A 2 -38.30 -9.69 14.94
CA MET A 2 -37.51 -10.88 14.63
C MET A 2 -36.45 -11.10 15.71
N SER A 3 -36.10 -12.35 16.00
CA SER A 3 -35.01 -12.63 16.92
C SER A 3 -33.67 -12.22 16.31
N ARG A 4 -32.67 -11.94 17.16
CA ARG A 4 -31.32 -11.58 16.70
C ARG A 4 -30.71 -12.65 15.79
N LEU A 5 -30.98 -13.93 16.06
CA LEU A 5 -30.45 -15.04 15.26
C LEU A 5 -31.06 -15.07 13.86
N GLU A 6 -32.38 -14.93 13.75
CA GLU A 6 -33.07 -14.87 12.45
C GLU A 6 -32.58 -13.68 11.62
N HIS A 7 -32.38 -12.51 12.25
CA HIS A 7 -31.84 -11.34 11.57
C HIS A 7 -30.40 -11.55 11.07
N VAL A 8 -29.53 -12.19 11.86
CA VAL A 8 -28.16 -12.49 11.42
C VAL A 8 -28.13 -13.45 10.22
N GLU A 9 -29.00 -14.46 10.19
CA GLU A 9 -29.08 -15.37 9.03
C GLU A 9 -29.58 -14.66 7.77
N GLU A 10 -30.56 -13.76 7.90
CA GLU A 10 -31.01 -12.93 6.78
C GLU A 10 -29.89 -12.00 6.26
N GLU A 11 -29.18 -11.32 7.16
CA GLU A 11 -28.10 -10.41 6.77
C GLU A 11 -26.89 -11.14 6.16
N LYS A 12 -26.64 -12.41 6.52
CA LYS A 12 -25.64 -13.23 5.81
C LYS A 12 -26.00 -13.40 4.34
N ILE A 13 -27.26 -13.70 4.04
CA ILE A 13 -27.73 -13.86 2.65
C ILE A 13 -27.61 -12.53 1.89
N ASN A 14 -28.00 -11.41 2.52
CA ASN A 14 -27.88 -10.08 1.92
C ASN A 14 -26.40 -9.71 1.68
N TYR A 15 -25.53 -10.04 2.63
CA TYR A 15 -24.10 -9.77 2.54
C TYR A 15 -23.43 -10.62 1.46
N ASP A 16 -23.77 -11.91 1.36
CA ASP A 16 -23.27 -12.78 0.29
C ASP A 16 -23.73 -12.29 -1.09
N PHE A 17 -24.98 -11.81 -1.21
CA PHE A 17 -25.44 -11.17 -2.45
C PHE A 17 -24.65 -9.90 -2.77
N PHE A 18 -24.43 -9.04 -1.77
CA PHE A 18 -23.65 -7.80 -1.93
C PHE A 18 -22.22 -8.08 -2.40
N LEU A 19 -21.55 -9.09 -1.85
CA LEU A 19 -20.19 -9.48 -2.24
C LEU A 19 -20.08 -9.95 -3.70
N ASN A 20 -21.18 -10.39 -4.31
CA ASN A 20 -21.22 -10.82 -5.71
C ASN A 20 -21.53 -9.67 -6.69
N LEU A 21 -21.81 -8.46 -6.20
CA LEU A 21 -22.04 -7.30 -7.05
C LEU A 21 -20.73 -6.86 -7.74
N PRO A 22 -20.80 -6.37 -8.98
CA PRO A 22 -19.61 -5.92 -9.69
C PRO A 22 -19.01 -4.68 -9.03
N GLU A 23 -17.68 -4.64 -8.95
CA GLU A 23 -16.95 -3.47 -8.46
C GLU A 23 -17.08 -2.29 -9.43
N ILE A 24 -17.10 -1.08 -8.87
CA ILE A 24 -17.09 0.15 -9.67
C ILE A 24 -15.67 0.38 -10.18
N ASP A 25 -15.56 0.58 -11.49
CA ASP A 25 -14.31 0.99 -12.11
C ASP A 25 -13.91 2.40 -11.63
N ARG A 26 -12.71 2.51 -11.05
CA ARG A 26 -12.13 3.76 -10.56
C ARG A 26 -12.07 4.84 -11.64
N SER A 27 -11.90 4.48 -12.91
CA SER A 27 -11.87 5.42 -14.03
C SER A 27 -13.18 6.18 -14.24
N LYS A 28 -14.30 5.64 -13.73
CA LYS A 28 -15.64 6.25 -13.81
C LYS A 28 -15.91 7.25 -12.70
N LEU A 29 -15.02 7.36 -11.71
CA LEU A 29 -15.16 8.32 -10.62
C LEU A 29 -14.56 9.66 -11.05
N GLU A 30 -15.42 10.64 -11.34
CA GLU A 30 -14.99 11.99 -11.74
C GLU A 30 -14.15 12.70 -10.67
N ARG A 31 -14.42 12.39 -9.39
CA ARG A 31 -13.73 12.97 -8.24
C ARG A 31 -13.63 11.97 -7.10
N ILE A 32 -12.51 12.04 -6.39
CA ILE A 32 -12.33 11.37 -5.09
C ILE A 32 -12.74 12.35 -3.98
N ASP A 33 -13.83 12.01 -3.29
CA ASP A 33 -14.30 12.69 -2.08
C ASP A 33 -14.68 11.66 -1.00
N ILE A 34 -15.25 12.14 0.11
CA ILE A 34 -15.64 11.28 1.23
C ILE A 34 -16.67 10.23 0.79
N ARG A 35 -17.58 10.54 -0.13
CA ARG A 35 -18.60 9.61 -0.61
C ARG A 35 -18.02 8.64 -1.62
N THR A 36 -17.32 9.14 -2.64
CA THR A 36 -16.85 8.30 -3.75
C THR A 36 -15.69 7.40 -3.35
N SER A 37 -14.87 7.80 -2.37
CA SER A 37 -13.84 6.89 -1.82
C SER A 37 -14.44 5.62 -1.21
N GLN A 38 -15.66 5.68 -0.67
CA GLN A 38 -16.34 4.51 -0.11
C GLN A 38 -16.95 3.58 -1.15
N LEU A 39 -16.96 3.99 -2.43
CA LEU A 39 -17.33 3.12 -3.55
C LEU A 39 -16.15 2.29 -4.05
N ILE A 40 -14.93 2.59 -3.59
CA ILE A 40 -13.73 1.84 -3.94
C ILE A 40 -13.54 0.72 -2.91
N THR A 41 -13.27 -0.48 -3.39
CA THR A 41 -13.03 -1.65 -2.54
C THR A 41 -11.91 -1.38 -1.52
N PRO A 42 -12.18 -1.53 -0.22
CA PRO A 42 -11.14 -1.44 0.80
C PRO A 42 -10.26 -2.70 0.76
N LEU A 43 -8.93 -2.52 0.75
CA LEU A 43 -7.99 -3.65 0.81
C LEU A 43 -7.43 -3.86 2.23
N PHE A 44 -8.18 -3.37 3.23
CA PHE A 44 -7.94 -3.58 4.65
C PHE A 44 -9.29 -3.76 5.35
N GLU A 45 -9.60 -4.99 5.74
CA GLU A 45 -10.90 -5.38 6.28
C GLU A 45 -10.77 -6.41 7.42
N TYR A 46 -11.77 -6.45 8.29
CA TYR A 46 -11.89 -7.47 9.36
C TYR A 46 -10.68 -7.64 10.28
N SER A 47 -9.93 -6.57 10.55
CA SER A 47 -8.79 -6.58 11.46
C SER A 47 -9.19 -6.92 12.91
N GLY A 48 -8.26 -7.51 13.66
CA GLY A 48 -8.41 -7.77 15.11
C GLY A 48 -8.30 -6.54 16.01
N ALA A 49 -8.51 -5.34 15.48
CA ALA A 49 -8.47 -4.09 16.25
C ALA A 49 -9.66 -3.99 17.23
N CYS A 50 -9.54 -3.07 18.20
CA CYS A 50 -10.63 -2.79 19.13
C CYS A 50 -11.88 -2.26 18.41
N SER A 51 -13.06 -2.50 18.97
CA SER A 51 -14.29 -1.87 18.48
C SER A 51 -14.17 -0.35 18.57
N GLY A 52 -14.41 0.35 17.45
CA GLY A 52 -14.22 1.80 17.36
C GLY A 52 -12.76 2.26 17.37
N CYS A 53 -11.81 1.40 16.96
CA CYS A 53 -10.41 1.79 16.83
C CYS A 53 -10.24 3.04 15.96
N GLY A 54 -9.49 4.02 16.46
CA GLY A 54 -9.22 5.27 15.73
C GLY A 54 -8.17 5.14 14.63
N GLU A 55 -7.40 4.04 14.59
CA GLU A 55 -6.29 3.88 13.63
C GLU A 55 -6.75 3.26 12.30
N THR A 56 -7.60 2.23 12.35
CA THR A 56 -7.98 1.42 11.19
C THR A 56 -8.73 2.17 10.08
N PRO A 57 -9.57 3.20 10.34
CA PRO A 57 -10.22 3.95 9.27
C PRO A 57 -9.25 4.67 8.35
N TYR A 58 -8.10 5.13 8.88
CA TYR A 58 -7.06 5.79 8.08
C TYR A 58 -6.37 4.79 7.16
N ILE A 59 -6.01 3.61 7.66
CA ILE A 59 -5.41 2.54 6.86
C ILE A 59 -6.40 2.06 5.79
N LYS A 60 -7.68 1.89 6.14
CA LYS A 60 -8.73 1.52 5.18
C LYS A 60 -8.84 2.53 4.04
N LEU A 61 -8.93 3.82 4.35
CA LEU A 61 -9.00 4.85 3.32
C LEU A 61 -7.74 4.86 2.46
N LEU A 62 -6.58 4.65 3.08
CA LEU A 62 -5.31 4.63 2.38
C LEU A 62 -5.23 3.48 1.35
N THR A 63 -5.71 2.30 1.72
CA THR A 63 -5.75 1.15 0.78
C THR A 63 -6.79 1.33 -0.33
N GLN A 64 -7.89 2.05 -0.08
CA GLN A 64 -8.83 2.43 -1.13
C GLN A 64 -8.18 3.33 -2.19
N LEU A 65 -7.29 4.23 -1.78
CA LEU A 65 -6.65 5.18 -2.71
C LEU A 65 -5.44 4.61 -3.45
N TYR A 66 -4.60 3.81 -2.78
CA TYR A 66 -3.31 3.38 -3.34
C TYR A 66 -3.04 1.87 -3.25
N GLY A 67 -3.97 1.09 -2.69
CA GLY A 67 -3.73 -0.29 -2.26
C GLY A 67 -3.25 -1.24 -3.37
N ASP A 68 -3.61 -1.00 -4.62
CA ASP A 68 -3.23 -1.81 -5.79
C ASP A 68 -1.74 -1.68 -6.19
N ARG A 69 -1.03 -0.71 -5.60
CA ARG A 69 0.41 -0.45 -5.83
C ARG A 69 1.15 -0.08 -4.55
N MET A 70 0.58 -0.41 -3.40
CA MET A 70 1.07 0.00 -2.09
C MET A 70 2.11 -0.98 -1.55
N LEU A 71 3.21 -0.45 -1.01
CA LEU A 71 4.17 -1.19 -0.20
C LEU A 71 4.16 -0.60 1.21
N ILE A 72 3.93 -1.44 2.22
CA ILE A 72 3.81 -1.01 3.62
C ILE A 72 5.00 -1.53 4.42
N ALA A 73 5.82 -0.60 4.90
CA ALA A 73 6.74 -0.81 6.01
C ALA A 73 6.01 -0.40 7.29
N ASN A 74 5.66 -1.38 8.14
CA ASN A 74 4.89 -1.14 9.35
C ASN A 74 5.77 -1.31 10.59
N ALA A 75 5.86 -0.27 11.43
CA ALA A 75 6.56 -0.34 12.70
C ALA A 75 5.83 -1.27 13.66
N THR A 76 6.57 -1.89 14.59
CA THR A 76 5.96 -2.71 15.63
C THR A 76 5.08 -1.87 16.56
N GLY A 77 3.83 -2.25 16.74
CA GLY A 77 2.85 -1.47 17.53
C GLY A 77 1.44 -2.01 17.37
N CYS A 78 0.42 -1.24 17.77
CA CYS A 78 -0.99 -1.64 17.54
C CYS A 78 -1.24 -1.98 16.07
N SER A 79 -0.73 -1.16 15.15
CA SER A 79 -0.86 -1.38 13.71
C SER A 79 -0.27 -2.69 13.19
N SER A 80 0.84 -3.18 13.76
CA SER A 80 1.37 -4.50 13.38
C SER A 80 0.59 -5.64 14.01
N ILE A 81 0.04 -5.44 15.22
CA ILE A 81 -0.77 -6.45 15.90
C ILE A 81 -2.10 -6.70 15.17
N TYR A 82 -2.88 -5.65 14.90
CA TYR A 82 -4.13 -5.86 14.16
C TYR A 82 -3.89 -6.08 12.66
N GLY A 83 -2.71 -5.71 12.14
CA GLY A 83 -2.34 -5.77 10.72
C GLY A 83 -1.64 -7.06 10.28
N GLY A 84 -1.08 -7.85 11.19
CA GLY A 84 -0.25 -9.01 10.83
C GLY A 84 -0.15 -10.10 11.90
N ASN A 85 -1.13 -10.23 12.80
CA ASN A 85 -1.16 -11.29 13.81
C ASN A 85 -1.69 -12.60 13.23
N LEU A 86 -0.76 -13.48 12.83
CA LEU A 86 -1.07 -14.79 12.27
C LEU A 86 -2.00 -15.62 13.19
N PRO A 87 -2.94 -16.39 12.63
CA PRO A 87 -3.05 -16.76 11.21
C PRO A 87 -3.90 -15.81 10.34
N SER A 88 -4.45 -14.72 10.88
CA SER A 88 -5.37 -13.83 10.15
C SER A 88 -4.65 -12.54 9.71
N THR A 89 -4.80 -12.18 8.43
CA THR A 89 -4.28 -10.93 7.89
C THR A 89 -5.44 -10.10 7.33
N PRO A 90 -5.64 -8.84 7.75
CA PRO A 90 -6.72 -7.98 7.26
C PRO A 90 -6.44 -7.36 5.89
N TYR A 91 -5.19 -7.41 5.42
CA TYR A 91 -4.84 -6.95 4.09
C TYR A 91 -5.28 -7.99 3.06
N THR A 92 -5.97 -7.54 2.02
CA THR A 92 -6.51 -8.38 0.96
C THR A 92 -6.12 -7.83 -0.42
N THR A 93 -6.53 -8.52 -1.48
CA THR A 93 -6.30 -8.13 -2.87
C THR A 93 -7.59 -7.73 -3.56
N ASP A 94 -7.48 -6.85 -4.57
CA ASP A 94 -8.55 -6.55 -5.50
C ASP A 94 -8.87 -7.77 -6.41
N ALA A 95 -9.87 -7.62 -7.28
CA ALA A 95 -10.26 -8.64 -8.25
C ALA A 95 -9.15 -9.03 -9.25
N ASN A 96 -8.10 -8.22 -9.40
CA ASN A 96 -6.94 -8.50 -10.25
C ASN A 96 -5.80 -9.19 -9.46
N GLY A 97 -6.03 -9.55 -8.19
CA GLY A 97 -5.01 -10.15 -7.32
C GLY A 97 -3.96 -9.15 -6.84
N ARG A 98 -4.24 -7.84 -6.87
CA ARG A 98 -3.32 -6.78 -6.46
C ARG A 98 -3.74 -6.22 -5.11
N GLY A 99 -2.79 -6.06 -4.21
CA GLY A 99 -3.06 -5.46 -2.92
C GLY A 99 -1.79 -4.98 -2.24
N PRO A 100 -1.91 -4.41 -1.03
CA PRO A 100 -0.78 -3.90 -0.29
C PRO A 100 0.18 -5.03 0.05
N ALA A 101 1.44 -4.90 -0.36
CA ALA A 101 2.49 -5.77 0.16
C ALA A 101 2.91 -5.24 1.54
N TRP A 102 2.64 -6.03 2.58
CA TRP A 102 2.85 -5.62 3.96
C TRP A 102 4.04 -6.35 4.58
N ALA A 103 4.88 -5.61 5.30
CA ALA A 103 5.95 -6.17 6.10
C ALA A 103 6.15 -5.37 7.39
N ASN A 104 6.56 -6.08 8.44
CA ASN A 104 6.98 -5.51 9.71
C ASN A 104 8.40 -6.02 9.99
N SER A 105 9.35 -5.08 10.13
CA SER A 105 10.71 -5.37 10.56
C SER A 105 10.76 -5.31 12.09
N LEU A 106 11.32 -4.25 12.67
CA LEU A 106 11.40 -4.04 14.11
C LEU A 106 10.63 -2.78 14.52
N PHE A 107 10.75 -2.42 15.79
CA PHE A 107 10.08 -1.25 16.32
C PHE A 107 10.84 0.03 15.97
N GLU A 108 12.16 -0.04 15.99
CA GLU A 108 13.08 1.07 15.87
C GLU A 108 13.44 1.43 14.42
N ASP A 109 13.41 0.47 13.50
CA ASP A 109 14.04 0.57 12.17
C ASP A 109 13.04 0.81 11.01
N ASN A 110 11.77 1.10 11.32
CA ASN A 110 10.72 1.12 10.29
C ASN A 110 10.96 2.19 9.21
N ALA A 111 11.60 3.31 9.56
CA ALA A 111 11.87 4.36 8.58
C ALA A 111 12.93 3.91 7.58
N GLU A 112 14.04 3.39 8.09
CA GLU A 112 15.16 2.84 7.33
C GLU A 112 14.73 1.63 6.51
N PHE A 113 13.86 0.80 7.06
CA PHE A 113 13.26 -0.33 6.37
C PHE A 113 12.42 0.11 5.17
N GLY A 114 11.55 1.11 5.35
CA GLY A 114 10.77 1.70 4.26
C GLY A 114 11.63 2.42 3.22
N LEU A 115 12.72 3.08 3.64
CA LEU A 115 13.72 3.64 2.72
C LEU A 115 14.35 2.54 1.86
N GLY A 116 14.66 1.38 2.45
CA GLY A 116 15.14 0.22 1.71
C GLY A 116 14.19 -0.22 0.59
N PHE A 117 12.87 -0.15 0.81
CA PHE A 117 11.88 -0.40 -0.24
C PHE A 117 11.98 0.62 -1.38
N ARG A 118 12.11 1.92 -1.05
CA ARG A 118 12.27 3.00 -2.04
C ARG A 118 13.46 2.79 -2.94
N LEU A 119 14.63 2.60 -2.34
CA LEU A 119 15.89 2.35 -3.05
C LEU A 119 15.79 1.10 -3.94
N THR A 120 15.14 0.05 -3.44
CA THR A 120 14.93 -1.19 -4.22
C THR A 120 14.04 -0.94 -5.43
N VAL A 121 12.91 -0.24 -5.27
CA VAL A 121 12.01 0.08 -6.38
C VAL A 121 12.71 0.95 -7.43
N ASP A 122 13.52 1.93 -7.02
CA ASP A 122 14.30 2.74 -7.96
C ASP A 122 15.33 1.91 -8.72
N GLN A 123 16.05 1.04 -8.02
CA GLN A 123 17.04 0.18 -8.64
C GLN A 123 16.41 -0.79 -9.65
N HIS A 124 15.24 -1.36 -9.33
CA HIS A 124 14.49 -2.17 -10.28
C HIS A 124 14.05 -1.37 -11.50
N ARG A 125 13.57 -0.12 -11.32
CA ARG A 125 13.22 0.75 -12.43
C ARG A 125 14.42 1.04 -13.34
N VAL A 126 15.57 1.40 -12.77
CA VAL A 126 16.82 1.63 -13.52
C VAL A 126 17.23 0.38 -14.30
N ARG A 127 17.15 -0.80 -13.66
CA ARG A 127 17.44 -2.07 -14.33
C ARG A 127 16.52 -2.31 -15.52
N VAL A 128 15.21 -2.10 -15.36
CA VAL A 128 14.24 -2.32 -16.44
C VAL A 128 14.45 -1.33 -17.57
N LEU A 129 14.74 -0.06 -17.29
CA LEU A 129 15.05 0.94 -18.33
C LEU A 129 16.28 0.54 -19.15
N ARG A 130 17.34 0.06 -18.49
CA ARG A 130 18.52 -0.48 -19.17
C ARG A 130 18.17 -1.69 -20.04
N LEU A 131 17.33 -2.60 -19.55
CA LEU A 131 16.89 -3.75 -20.32
C LEU A 131 16.03 -3.32 -21.52
N LEU A 132 15.15 -2.33 -21.37
CA LEU A 132 14.37 -1.76 -22.48
C LEU A 132 15.29 -1.24 -23.60
N ASP A 133 16.39 -0.58 -23.25
CA ASP A 133 17.38 -0.10 -24.23
C ASP A 133 18.05 -1.23 -25.00
N GLN A 134 18.32 -2.36 -24.35
CA GLN A 134 18.92 -3.54 -25.00
C GLN A 134 17.98 -4.19 -26.02
N PHE A 135 16.68 -4.05 -25.85
CA PHE A 135 15.66 -4.59 -26.74
C PHE A 135 14.99 -3.51 -27.60
N ALA A 136 15.54 -2.29 -27.66
CA ALA A 136 14.94 -1.16 -28.36
C ALA A 136 14.62 -1.49 -29.83
N ASP A 137 15.50 -2.22 -30.52
CA ASP A 137 15.32 -2.61 -31.93
C ASP A 137 14.14 -3.58 -32.15
N LYS A 138 13.68 -4.25 -31.09
CA LYS A 138 12.57 -5.23 -31.13
C LYS A 138 11.24 -4.65 -30.63
N ILE A 139 11.24 -3.40 -30.18
CA ILE A 139 10.08 -2.72 -29.61
C ILE A 139 9.68 -1.55 -30.53
N PRO A 140 8.40 -1.36 -30.86
CA PRO A 140 7.95 -0.19 -31.60
C PRO A 140 8.39 1.11 -30.93
N ALA A 141 8.93 2.06 -31.70
CA ALA A 141 9.51 3.29 -31.17
C ALA A 141 8.51 4.12 -30.33
N GLU A 142 7.24 4.12 -30.72
CA GLU A 142 6.15 4.76 -29.97
C GLU A 142 5.96 4.14 -28.59
N LEU A 143 5.93 2.80 -28.50
CA LEU A 143 5.77 2.08 -27.24
C LEU A 143 7.00 2.29 -26.34
N LEU A 144 8.22 2.23 -26.90
CA LEU A 144 9.44 2.48 -26.15
C LEU A 144 9.47 3.89 -25.55
N THR A 145 9.05 4.89 -26.32
CA THR A 145 8.95 6.28 -25.86
C THR A 145 7.91 6.41 -24.75
N ALA A 146 6.73 5.81 -24.94
CA ALA A 146 5.63 5.84 -23.98
C ALA A 146 5.95 5.12 -22.65
N LEU A 147 6.75 4.04 -22.68
CA LEU A 147 7.20 3.32 -21.49
C LEU A 147 8.17 4.16 -20.62
N LYS A 148 8.88 5.10 -21.24
CA LYS A 148 9.85 5.98 -20.57
C LYS A 148 9.29 7.33 -20.14
N SER A 149 8.19 7.79 -20.73
CA SER A 149 7.53 9.03 -20.34
C SER A 149 6.78 8.88 -19.01
N ASP A 150 6.27 9.98 -18.47
CA ASP A 150 5.32 9.96 -17.37
C ASP A 150 3.96 9.44 -17.85
N ALA A 151 3.30 8.62 -17.04
CA ALA A 151 1.91 8.22 -17.22
C ALA A 151 1.33 7.75 -15.89
N THR A 152 0.00 7.66 -15.82
CA THR A 152 -0.66 7.08 -14.65
C THR A 152 -0.37 5.57 -14.55
N PRO A 153 -0.49 4.98 -13.35
CA PRO A 153 -0.29 3.53 -13.16
C PRO A 153 -1.15 2.66 -14.09
N GLU A 154 -2.37 3.09 -14.40
CA GLU A 154 -3.31 2.38 -15.28
C GLU A 154 -2.77 2.30 -16.71
N VAL A 155 -2.41 3.46 -17.28
CA VAL A 155 -1.80 3.55 -18.62
C VAL A 155 -0.48 2.76 -18.67
N ARG A 156 0.33 2.85 -17.61
CA ARG A 156 1.60 2.10 -17.52
C ARG A 156 1.39 0.59 -17.54
N ARG A 157 0.31 0.09 -16.92
CA ARG A 157 -0.03 -1.35 -16.95
C ARG A 157 -0.43 -1.80 -18.34
N GLU A 158 -1.20 -1.00 -19.08
CA GLU A 158 -1.55 -1.29 -20.47
C GLU A 158 -0.29 -1.34 -21.36
N GLN A 159 0.62 -0.39 -21.19
CA GLN A 159 1.90 -0.37 -21.90
C GLN A 159 2.77 -1.60 -21.55
N VAL A 160 2.81 -2.02 -20.28
CA VAL A 160 3.51 -3.25 -19.86
C VAL A 160 2.86 -4.48 -20.46
N ALA A 161 1.53 -4.55 -20.55
CA ALA A 161 0.83 -5.65 -21.22
C ALA A 161 1.17 -5.70 -22.71
N ALA A 162 1.20 -4.54 -23.39
CA ALA A 162 1.63 -4.44 -24.78
C ALA A 162 3.09 -4.87 -24.98
N LEU A 163 3.99 -4.47 -24.07
CA LEU A 163 5.39 -4.91 -24.06
C LEU A 163 5.51 -6.44 -23.93
N ARG A 164 4.74 -7.05 -23.01
CA ARG A 164 4.68 -8.51 -22.82
C ARG A 164 4.20 -9.22 -24.07
N GLN A 165 3.22 -8.65 -24.78
CA GLN A 165 2.74 -9.20 -26.05
C GLN A 165 3.79 -9.08 -27.17
N GLN A 166 4.44 -7.92 -27.27
CA GLN A 166 5.45 -7.63 -28.30
C GLN A 166 6.69 -8.54 -28.20
N LEU A 167 7.14 -8.83 -26.98
CA LEU A 167 8.35 -9.62 -26.73
C LEU A 167 8.08 -11.08 -26.35
N LYS A 168 6.85 -11.56 -26.51
CA LYS A 168 6.43 -12.91 -26.08
C LYS A 168 7.33 -14.03 -26.64
N ASP A 169 7.74 -13.89 -27.91
CA ASP A 169 8.52 -14.90 -28.62
C ASP A 169 10.04 -14.62 -28.62
N VAL A 170 10.49 -13.60 -27.87
CA VAL A 170 11.91 -13.26 -27.74
C VAL A 170 12.48 -13.94 -26.51
N ALA A 171 13.18 -15.06 -26.71
CA ALA A 171 13.71 -15.88 -25.62
C ALA A 171 14.63 -15.11 -24.66
N GLU A 172 15.42 -14.17 -25.17
CA GLU A 172 16.36 -13.38 -24.37
C GLU A 172 15.65 -12.30 -23.52
N ALA A 173 14.40 -11.96 -23.84
CA ALA A 173 13.65 -10.91 -23.15
C ALA A 173 13.03 -11.37 -21.81
N HIS A 174 13.26 -12.61 -21.38
CA HIS A 174 12.65 -13.18 -20.17
C HIS A 174 12.89 -12.32 -18.92
N GLU A 175 14.12 -11.82 -18.72
CA GLU A 175 14.42 -10.97 -17.56
C GLU A 175 13.65 -9.64 -17.60
N LEU A 176 13.57 -9.02 -18.79
CA LEU A 176 12.81 -7.79 -18.99
C LEU A 176 11.33 -8.02 -18.68
N LEU A 177 10.75 -9.11 -19.20
CA LEU A 177 9.35 -9.45 -19.00
C LEU A 177 9.03 -9.81 -17.55
N ARG A 178 9.97 -10.43 -16.82
CA ARG A 178 9.81 -10.72 -15.40
C ARG A 178 9.75 -9.45 -14.56
N ASP A 179 10.65 -8.51 -14.84
CA ASP A 179 10.82 -7.31 -14.00
C ASP A 179 9.97 -6.10 -14.51
N ALA A 180 9.27 -6.23 -15.65
CA ALA A 180 8.53 -5.14 -16.31
C ALA A 180 7.53 -4.40 -15.41
N ASP A 181 6.95 -5.06 -14.41
CA ASP A 181 5.99 -4.46 -13.48
C ASP A 181 6.63 -3.39 -12.56
N ALA A 182 7.97 -3.31 -12.51
CA ALA A 182 8.70 -2.23 -11.85
C ALA A 182 8.57 -0.87 -12.59
N LEU A 183 8.07 -0.87 -13.83
CA LEU A 183 7.73 0.38 -14.52
C LEU A 183 6.48 1.04 -13.93
N VAL A 184 5.59 0.26 -13.32
CA VAL A 184 4.41 0.76 -12.62
C VAL A 184 4.85 1.35 -11.28
N GLU A 185 4.63 2.64 -11.12
CA GLU A 185 5.01 3.38 -9.92
C GLU A 185 4.38 2.78 -8.66
N LYS A 186 5.21 2.48 -7.66
CA LYS A 186 4.77 1.96 -6.36
C LYS A 186 4.64 3.10 -5.35
N SER A 187 3.63 3.02 -4.50
CA SER A 187 3.41 3.98 -3.41
C SER A 187 3.93 3.36 -2.11
N ILE A 188 5.02 3.89 -1.58
CA ILE A 188 5.69 3.36 -0.38
C ILE A 188 5.19 4.12 0.84
N TRP A 189 4.74 3.38 1.85
CA TRP A 189 4.14 3.89 3.07
C TRP A 189 4.85 3.32 4.30
N LEU A 190 5.32 4.21 5.15
CA LEU A 190 5.91 3.94 6.45
C LEU A 190 4.83 4.20 7.50
N ILE A 191 4.22 3.14 8.03
CA ILE A 191 3.11 3.24 8.97
C ILE A 191 3.58 2.88 10.37
N GLY A 192 3.25 3.69 11.37
CA GLY A 192 3.55 3.36 12.76
C GLY A 192 2.85 4.29 13.75
N GLY A 193 2.89 3.92 15.03
CA GLY A 193 2.32 4.73 16.09
C GLY A 193 3.24 5.86 16.55
N ASP A 194 2.74 6.73 17.43
CA ASP A 194 3.49 7.82 18.05
C ASP A 194 4.75 7.34 18.79
N GLY A 195 4.68 6.18 19.45
CA GLY A 195 5.82 5.60 20.15
C GLY A 195 7.03 5.26 19.27
N TRP A 196 6.78 4.90 18.00
CA TRP A 196 7.82 4.72 17.00
C TRP A 196 8.32 6.08 16.53
N ALA A 197 7.41 6.91 16.02
CA ALA A 197 7.76 8.13 15.29
C ALA A 197 8.47 9.16 16.15
N TYR A 198 8.07 9.31 17.41
CA TYR A 198 8.58 10.40 18.24
C TYR A 198 9.60 10.00 19.31
N ASP A 199 9.83 8.69 19.52
CA ASP A 199 10.74 8.21 20.54
C ASP A 199 11.79 7.25 19.93
N ILE A 200 11.52 5.94 19.83
CA ILE A 200 12.57 4.96 19.50
C ILE A 200 13.05 5.04 18.02
N GLY A 201 12.14 5.34 17.10
CA GLY A 201 12.43 5.44 15.67
C GLY A 201 12.62 6.85 15.16
N PHE A 202 12.64 7.86 16.05
CA PHE A 202 12.73 9.27 15.65
C PHE A 202 14.03 9.57 14.91
N GLY A 203 15.17 9.01 15.34
CA GLY A 203 16.46 9.23 14.66
C GLY A 203 16.46 8.72 13.22
N GLY A 204 15.91 7.52 12.99
CA GLY A 204 15.73 6.97 11.64
C GLY A 204 14.75 7.77 10.80
N LEU A 205 13.64 8.19 11.41
CA LEU A 205 12.62 9.01 10.78
C LEU A 205 13.15 10.38 10.33
N ASP A 206 13.88 11.07 11.20
CA ASP A 206 14.53 12.35 10.90
C ASP A 206 15.52 12.21 9.74
N HIS A 207 16.35 11.16 9.78
CA HIS A 207 17.27 10.87 8.69
C HIS A 207 16.54 10.64 7.36
N VAL A 208 15.50 9.81 7.33
CA VAL A 208 14.72 9.55 6.10
C VAL A 208 14.03 10.82 5.58
N LEU A 209 13.46 11.65 6.46
CA LEU A 209 12.84 12.92 6.08
C LEU A 209 13.86 13.97 5.60
N SER A 210 15.12 13.86 6.01
CA SER A 210 16.20 14.73 5.53
C SER A 210 16.62 14.41 4.09
N LEU A 211 16.28 13.21 3.59
CA LEU A 211 16.55 12.79 2.21
C LEU A 211 15.46 13.30 1.26
N THR A 212 15.76 13.34 -0.04
CA THR A 212 14.81 13.73 -1.09
C THR A 212 14.02 12.55 -1.65
N GLU A 213 14.00 11.44 -0.93
CA GLU A 213 13.43 10.18 -1.38
C GLU A 213 11.90 10.20 -1.28
N ASN A 214 11.22 9.69 -2.31
CA ASN A 214 9.75 9.70 -2.36
C ASN A 214 9.16 8.57 -1.50
N VAL A 215 8.94 8.88 -0.22
CA VAL A 215 8.27 8.01 0.75
C VAL A 215 7.12 8.74 1.43
N ASN A 216 6.07 8.01 1.78
CA ASN A 216 4.93 8.55 2.51
C ASN A 216 4.96 8.02 3.94
N ILE A 217 4.68 8.86 4.92
CA ILE A 217 4.76 8.49 6.34
C ILE A 217 3.41 8.75 6.98
N LEU A 218 2.84 7.71 7.59
CA LEU A 218 1.59 7.81 8.34
C LEU A 218 1.86 7.48 9.81
N VAL A 219 1.86 8.52 10.63
CA VAL A 219 1.94 8.39 12.09
C VAL A 219 0.53 8.33 12.67
N LEU A 220 0.19 7.20 13.27
CA LEU A 220 -1.07 6.95 13.97
C LEU A 220 -0.92 7.45 15.40
N ASP A 221 -1.15 8.74 15.60
CA ASP A 221 -0.89 9.40 16.88
C ASP A 221 -2.03 9.15 17.89
N THR A 222 -1.78 8.23 18.81
CA THR A 222 -2.71 7.93 19.92
C THR A 222 -2.36 8.72 21.20
N GLN A 223 -1.35 9.59 21.14
CA GLN A 223 -0.79 10.36 22.26
C GLN A 223 -0.28 9.52 23.43
N CYS A 224 -0.16 8.21 23.26
CA CYS A 224 0.24 7.23 24.27
C CYS A 224 0.82 5.98 23.61
N TYR A 225 1.74 5.30 24.30
CA TYR A 225 2.11 3.93 23.91
C TYR A 225 0.93 2.98 24.13
N SER A 226 0.21 2.68 23.06
CA SER A 226 -0.92 1.75 23.11
C SER A 226 -0.48 0.28 23.34
N LYS A 227 0.83 -0.02 23.28
CA LYS A 227 1.51 -1.28 23.68
C LYS A 227 2.95 -1.00 24.18
N PRO A 228 3.52 -1.69 25.20
CA PRO A 228 2.92 -2.36 26.36
C PRO A 228 2.89 -1.44 27.59
N VAL A 229 1.76 -1.42 28.31
CA VAL A 229 1.44 -0.59 29.50
C VAL A 229 1.50 0.91 29.19
N VAL A 230 0.39 1.61 29.39
CA VAL A 230 0.30 3.08 29.28
C VAL A 230 1.40 3.72 30.14
N ARG A 231 2.56 4.00 29.53
CA ARG A 231 3.63 4.78 30.14
C ARG A 231 3.44 6.21 29.69
N ARG A 232 3.21 7.10 30.66
CA ARG A 232 3.15 8.54 30.41
C ARG A 232 4.44 9.00 29.76
N ARG A 233 4.31 9.67 28.61
CA ARG A 233 5.42 10.32 27.91
C ARG A 233 5.93 11.55 28.68
N LYS A 234 7.19 11.94 28.42
CA LYS A 234 7.77 13.23 28.84
C LYS A 234 6.97 14.38 28.23
N ARG A 235 6.01 14.93 28.99
CA ARG A 235 5.40 16.23 28.69
C ARG A 235 6.48 17.31 28.75
N HIS A 236 7.02 17.72 27.60
CA HIS A 236 7.66 19.03 27.52
C HIS A 236 6.52 20.05 27.52
N ARG A 237 6.26 20.62 28.69
CA ARG A 237 5.45 21.84 28.81
C ARG A 237 6.18 22.93 28.04
N TRP A 238 5.70 23.26 26.85
CA TRP A 238 5.93 24.58 26.28
C TRP A 238 5.05 25.54 27.08
N VAL A 239 5.62 26.11 28.15
CA VAL A 239 5.06 27.31 28.79
C VAL A 239 5.52 28.47 27.91
N GLN A 240 4.55 29.14 27.28
CA GLN A 240 4.74 30.52 26.83
C GLN A 240 4.85 31.44 28.05
#